data_AF-A0A2R6AVS0-F1
#
_entry.id   AF-A0A2R6AVS0-F1
#
_cell.length_a   1.000
_cell.length_b   1.000
_cell.length_c   1.000
_cell.angle_alpha   90.00
_cell.angle_beta   90.00
_cell.angle_gamma   90.00
#
_symmetry.space_group_name_H-M   'P 1'
#
loop_
_entity.id
_entity.type
_entity.pdbx_description
1 polymer ?
#
loop_
_entity_poly.entity_id
_entity_poly.type
_entity_poly.pdbx_seq_one_letter_code
_entity_poly.pdbx_strand_id
1 'polypeptide(L)'
;MWVNLFVSFPSTTQAQGFFGVMGAMMGLMQSGGGLFMIHMMMGYLIFFLSIVDLVASIITKKAPVIVTSLSGFVSVLFAGINGLLFIFSGFTNNLNSYFMATGFLLAFTSYSFTLYTLRGYR
;
A
#
# COMPACT_ATOMS: atom_id res chain seq x y z
N MET A 1 -21.45 -2.50 9.62
CA MET A 1 -20.23 -3.26 9.26
C MET A 1 -19.54 -2.46 8.17
N TRP A 2 -18.42 -1.80 8.50
CA TRP A 2 -17.64 -1.09 7.48
C TRP A 2 -16.99 -2.14 6.58
N VAL A 3 -17.42 -2.15 5.33
CA VAL A 3 -17.10 -3.16 4.31
C VAL A 3 -15.58 -3.15 4.10
N ASN A 4 -14.94 -4.31 4.22
CA ASN A 4 -13.64 -4.54 3.57
C ASN A 4 -13.89 -4.39 2.07
N LEU A 5 -13.71 -3.18 1.53
CA LEU A 5 -14.21 -2.80 0.21
C LEU A 5 -13.60 -3.62 -0.94
N PHE A 6 -12.53 -4.38 -0.69
CA PHE A 6 -11.83 -5.10 -1.76
C PHE A 6 -11.53 -6.59 -1.46
N VAL A 7 -11.25 -7.03 -0.23
CA VAL A 7 -11.11 -8.46 0.11
C VAL A 7 -11.39 -8.71 1.60
N SER A 8 -12.17 -9.75 1.92
CA SER A 8 -12.34 -10.26 3.29
C SER A 8 -11.50 -11.51 3.49
N PHE A 9 -10.65 -11.52 4.52
CA PHE A 9 -9.85 -12.68 4.89
C PHE A 9 -10.44 -13.37 6.13
N PRO A 10 -10.34 -14.71 6.25
CA PRO A 10 -10.70 -15.40 7.48
C PRO A 10 -9.90 -14.81 8.65
N SER A 11 -10.58 -14.48 9.75
CA SER A 11 -9.91 -14.01 10.95
C SER A 11 -9.00 -15.10 11.50
N THR A 12 -7.72 -14.80 11.65
CA THR A 12 -6.74 -15.69 12.29
C THR A 12 -6.42 -15.17 13.69
N THR A 13 -6.01 -16.06 14.60
CA THR A 13 -5.51 -15.68 15.93
C THR A 13 -4.45 -14.60 15.77
N GLN A 14 -4.50 -13.53 16.59
CA GLN A 14 -3.62 -12.37 16.44
C GLN A 14 -2.16 -12.78 16.20
N ALA A 15 -1.63 -12.35 15.06
CA ALA A 15 -0.27 -12.62 14.64
C ALA A 15 0.68 -11.71 15.43
N GLN A 16 1.21 -12.20 16.55
CA GLN A 16 2.20 -11.46 17.35
C GLN A 16 3.64 -11.82 16.91
N GLY A 17 4.40 -10.79 16.53
CA GLY A 17 5.81 -10.92 16.14
C GLY A 17 6.04 -11.59 14.78
N PHE A 18 7.30 -11.65 14.35
CA PHE A 18 7.70 -12.19 13.04
C PHE A 18 7.18 -13.61 12.78
N PHE A 19 7.20 -14.48 13.81
CA PHE A 19 6.69 -15.84 13.73
C PHE A 19 5.15 -15.91 13.63
N GLY A 20 4.42 -15.01 14.29
CA GLY A 20 2.97 -14.91 14.16
C GLY A 20 2.55 -14.48 12.76
N VAL A 21 3.31 -13.58 12.13
CA VAL A 21 3.08 -13.14 10.75
C VAL A 21 3.33 -14.28 9.77
N MET A 22 4.42 -15.02 9.92
CA MET A 22 4.67 -16.23 9.14
C MET A 22 3.55 -17.27 9.32
N GLY A 23 3.07 -17.47 10.55
CA GLY A 23 1.97 -18.38 10.85
C GLY A 23 0.65 -17.96 10.19
N ALA A 24 0.31 -16.67 10.24
CA ALA A 24 -0.87 -16.13 9.57
C ALA A 24 -0.78 -16.25 8.04
N MET A 25 0.40 -15.98 7.46
CA MET A 25 0.64 -16.16 6.03
C MET A 25 0.53 -17.62 5.60
N MET A 26 1.10 -18.55 6.38
CA MET A 26 1.02 -19.99 6.12
C MET A 26 -0.42 -20.51 6.23
N GLY A 27 -1.17 -20.06 7.25
CA GLY A 27 -2.58 -20.40 7.40
C GLY A 27 -3.43 -19.91 6.23
N LEU A 28 -3.16 -18.70 5.74
CA LEU A 28 -3.84 -18.15 4.56
C LEU A 28 -3.45 -18.90 3.27
N MET A 29 -2.17 -19.27 3.10
CA MET A 29 -1.71 -20.04 1.94
C MET A 29 -2.44 -21.38 1.82
N GLN A 30 -2.73 -22.05 2.93
CA GLN A 30 -3.46 -23.33 2.91
C GLN A 30 -4.95 -23.18 2.54
N SER A 31 -5.56 -22.01 2.77
CA SER A 31 -6.99 -21.78 2.51
C SER A 31 -7.30 -21.07 1.18
N GLY A 32 -6.35 -20.99 0.24
CA GLY A 32 -6.51 -20.27 -1.04
C GLY A 32 -5.84 -18.89 -1.09
N GLY A 33 -4.82 -18.65 -0.27
CA GLY A 33 -4.11 -17.37 -0.11
C GLY A 33 -3.28 -16.86 -1.29
N GLY A 34 -3.44 -17.42 -2.50
CA GLY A 34 -2.74 -16.94 -3.69
C GLY A 34 -3.03 -15.46 -4.00
N LEU A 35 -4.29 -15.03 -3.85
CA LEU A 35 -4.67 -13.62 -4.06
C LEU A 35 -4.02 -12.68 -3.03
N PHE A 36 -3.90 -13.12 -1.78
CA PHE A 36 -3.20 -12.35 -0.75
C PHE A 36 -1.71 -12.21 -1.05
N MET A 37 -1.05 -13.29 -1.46
CA MET A 37 0.36 -13.26 -1.85
C MET A 37 0.60 -12.32 -3.04
N ILE A 38 -0.28 -12.35 -4.05
CA ILE A 38 -0.23 -11.43 -5.19
C ILE A 38 -0.43 -9.98 -4.71
N HIS A 39 -1.40 -9.73 -3.84
CA HIS A 39 -1.65 -8.39 -3.29
C HIS A 39 -0.42 -7.85 -2.54
N MET A 40 0.20 -8.67 -1.67
CA MET A 40 1.42 -8.30 -0.95
C MET A 40 2.58 -8.01 -1.90
N MET A 41 2.79 -8.86 -2.91
CA MET A 41 3.83 -8.68 -3.91
C MET A 41 3.62 -7.38 -4.71
N MET A 42 2.38 -7.08 -5.11
CA MET A 42 2.03 -5.82 -5.75
C MET A 42 2.28 -4.61 -4.85
N GLY A 43 2.01 -4.72 -3.54
CA GLY A 43 2.32 -3.69 -2.56
C GLY A 43 3.82 -3.36 -2.52
N TYR A 44 4.68 -4.37 -2.47
CA TYR A 44 6.14 -4.16 -2.54
C TYR A 44 6.59 -3.57 -3.87
N LEU A 45 6.04 -4.04 -4.99
CA LEU A 45 6.35 -3.50 -6.31
C LEU A 45 6.01 -2.01 -6.39
N ILE A 46 4.81 -1.63 -5.93
CA ILE A 46 4.38 -0.22 -5.87
C ILE A 46 5.30 0.60 -4.96
N PHE A 47 5.73 0.06 -3.83
CA PHE A 47 6.69 0.71 -2.95
C PHE A 47 8.03 0.99 -3.67
N PHE A 48 8.62 0.00 -4.34
CA PHE A 48 9.87 0.23 -5.08
C PHE A 48 9.69 1.23 -6.23
N LEU A 49 8.60 1.13 -6.98
CA LEU A 49 8.29 2.09 -8.04
C LEU A 49 8.08 3.51 -7.51
N SER A 50 7.49 3.66 -6.31
CA SER A 50 7.33 4.97 -5.68
C SER A 50 8.66 5.65 -5.34
N ILE A 51 9.67 4.86 -4.96
CA ILE A 51 11.04 5.36 -4.73
C ILE A 51 11.66 5.80 -6.06
N VAL A 52 11.52 4.97 -7.10
CA VAL A 52 12.04 5.30 -8.44
C VAL A 52 11.41 6.58 -8.97
N ASP A 53 10.08 6.74 -8.85
CA ASP A 53 9.37 7.96 -9.25
C ASP A 53 9.88 9.19 -8.48
N LEU A 54 10.06 9.07 -7.17
CA LEU A 54 10.58 10.15 -6.34
C LEU A 54 12.00 10.57 -6.77
N VAL A 55 12.90 9.61 -6.99
CA VAL A 55 14.25 9.89 -7.48
C VAL A 55 14.20 10.55 -8.87
N ALA A 56 13.39 10.02 -9.79
CA ALA A 56 13.21 10.60 -11.11
C ALA A 56 12.65 12.02 -11.06
N SER A 57 11.70 12.29 -10.16
CA SER A 57 11.10 13.61 -9.96
C SER A 57 12.15 14.65 -9.52
N ILE A 58 13.07 14.26 -8.62
CA ILE A 58 14.15 15.12 -8.13
C ILE A 58 15.09 15.51 -9.27
N ILE A 59 15.38 14.58 -10.19
CA ILE A 59 16.21 14.83 -11.37
C ILE A 59 15.60 15.90 -12.28
N THR A 60 14.25 16.01 -12.34
CA THR A 60 13.59 17.06 -13.14
C THR A 60 13.83 18.48 -12.63
N LYS A 61 14.22 18.65 -11.35
CA LYS A 61 14.39 19.94 -10.66
C LYS A 61 13.15 20.85 -10.65
N LYS A 62 11.96 20.30 -10.92
CA LYS A 62 10.70 21.05 -10.94
C LYS A 62 9.95 20.83 -9.63
N ALA A 63 9.88 21.86 -8.81
CA ALA A 63 9.27 21.77 -7.48
C ALA A 63 7.85 21.16 -7.48
N PRO A 64 6.94 21.48 -8.42
CA PRO A 64 5.61 20.86 -8.42
C PRO A 64 5.64 19.36 -8.65
N VAL A 65 6.51 18.87 -9.53
CA VAL A 65 6.66 17.43 -9.83
C VAL A 65 7.25 16.69 -8.62
N ILE A 66 8.21 17.31 -7.93
CA ILE A 66 8.83 16.75 -6.72
C ILE A 66 7.79 16.64 -5.60
N VAL A 67 7.00 17.71 -5.37
CA VAL A 67 6.00 17.74 -4.30
C VAL A 67 4.91 16.68 -4.54
N THR A 68 4.39 16.57 -5.77
CA THR A 68 3.36 15.56 -6.09
C THR A 68 3.90 14.14 -6.08
N SER A 69 5.17 13.92 -6.42
CA SER A 69 5.79 12.60 -6.29
C SER A 69 6.02 12.23 -4.82
N LEU A 70 6.50 13.18 -4.00
CA LEU A 70 6.69 13.00 -2.56
C LEU A 70 5.38 12.69 -1.84
N SER A 71 4.28 13.40 -2.14
CA SER A 71 2.98 13.08 -1.56
C SER A 71 2.49 11.69 -1.97
N GLY A 72 2.80 11.25 -3.19
CA GLY A 72 2.52 9.88 -3.65
C GLY A 72 3.29 8.85 -2.83
N PHE A 73 4.59 9.06 -2.66
CA PHE A 73 5.46 8.18 -1.87
C PHE A 73 5.00 8.06 -0.41
N VAL A 74 4.69 9.19 0.25
CA VAL A 74 4.18 9.21 1.63
C VAL A 74 2.84 8.46 1.72
N SER A 75 1.99 8.59 0.72
CA SER A 75 0.71 7.88 0.67
C SER A 75 0.88 6.37 0.51
N VAL A 76 1.85 5.92 -0.30
CA VAL A 76 2.22 4.49 -0.43
C VAL A 76 2.77 3.95 0.90
N LEU A 77 3.65 4.69 1.57
CA LEU A 77 4.15 4.32 2.90
C LEU A 77 3.01 4.18 3.91
N PHE A 78 2.12 5.17 3.97
CA PHE A 78 0.95 5.13 4.83
C PHE A 78 0.07 3.92 4.55
N ALA A 79 -0.18 3.61 3.28
CA ALA A 79 -0.94 2.43 2.89
C ALA A 79 -0.26 1.13 3.32
N GLY A 80 1.05 1.00 3.08
CA GLY A 80 1.83 -0.17 3.45
C GLY A 80 1.87 -0.42 4.97
N ILE A 81 2.08 0.62 5.77
CA ILE A 81 2.06 0.52 7.24
C ILE A 81 0.69 0.01 7.72
N ASN A 82 -0.39 0.61 7.22
CA ASN A 82 -1.74 0.19 7.59
C ASN A 82 -2.07 -1.23 7.12
N GLY A 83 -1.59 -1.65 5.94
CA GLY A 83 -1.72 -3.02 5.46
C GLY A 83 -1.01 -4.03 6.37
N LEU A 84 0.21 -3.73 6.81
CA LEU A 84 0.93 -4.57 7.78
C LEU A 84 0.23 -4.63 9.13
N LEU A 85 -0.24 -3.48 9.65
CA LEU A 85 -1.01 -3.43 10.89
C LEU A 85 -2.35 -4.19 10.79
N PHE A 86 -2.97 -4.21 9.62
CA PHE A 86 -4.17 -5.02 9.37
C PHE A 86 -3.87 -6.52 9.45
N ILE A 87 -2.76 -6.97 8.87
CA ILE A 87 -2.29 -8.37 8.98
C ILE A 87 -1.97 -8.72 10.44
N PHE A 88 -1.27 -7.84 11.17
CA PHE A 88 -0.91 -8.09 12.58
C PHE A 88 -2.13 -8.17 13.49
N SER A 89 -3.23 -7.51 13.11
CA SER A 89 -4.52 -7.65 13.80
C SER A 89 -5.25 -8.98 13.53
N GLY A 90 -4.69 -9.87 12.70
CA GLY A 90 -5.38 -11.09 12.25
C GLY A 90 -6.54 -10.78 11.31
N PHE A 91 -6.43 -9.72 10.50
CA PHE A 91 -7.47 -9.23 9.58
C PHE A 91 -8.77 -8.74 10.26
N THR A 92 -8.69 -8.31 11.52
CA THR A 92 -9.87 -7.88 12.30
C THR A 92 -10.03 -6.37 12.40
N ASN A 93 -8.94 -5.60 12.29
CA ASN A 93 -8.98 -4.14 12.44
C ASN A 93 -9.36 -3.45 11.11
N ASN A 94 -10.67 -3.28 10.89
CA ASN A 94 -11.20 -2.66 9.68
C ASN A 94 -10.77 -1.19 9.47
N LEU A 95 -10.35 -0.47 10.51
CA LEU A 95 -9.83 0.89 10.37
C LEU A 95 -8.49 0.89 9.64
N ASN A 96 -7.62 -0.07 9.94
CA ASN A 96 -6.34 -0.24 9.23
C ASN A 96 -6.59 -0.58 7.75
N SER A 97 -7.55 -1.46 7.45
CA SER A 97 -7.93 -1.77 6.07
C SER A 97 -8.46 -0.54 5.33
N TYR A 98 -9.31 0.26 5.98
CA TYR A 98 -9.81 1.53 5.43
C TYR A 98 -8.70 2.55 5.17
N PHE A 99 -7.76 2.73 6.11
CA PHE A 99 -6.63 3.63 5.93
C PHE A 99 -5.67 3.16 4.85
N MET A 100 -5.45 1.86 4.72
CA MET A 100 -4.70 1.28 3.60
C MET A 100 -5.33 1.67 2.26
N ALA A 101 -6.63 1.45 2.10
CA ALA A 101 -7.35 1.80 0.86
C ALA A 101 -7.32 3.31 0.59
N THR A 102 -7.49 4.13 1.63
CA THR A 102 -7.42 5.59 1.53
C THR A 102 -6.03 6.05 1.09
N GLY A 103 -4.96 5.50 1.70
CA GLY A 103 -3.58 5.77 1.31
C GLY A 103 -3.30 5.38 -0.15
N PHE A 104 -3.84 4.26 -0.62
CA PHE A 104 -3.75 3.87 -2.02
C PHE A 104 -4.44 4.87 -2.96
N LEU A 105 -5.66 5.34 -2.63
CA LEU A 105 -6.35 6.36 -3.42
C LEU A 105 -5.59 7.70 -3.45
N LEU A 106 -5.01 8.10 -2.32
CA LEU A 106 -4.16 9.29 -2.25
C LEU A 106 -2.91 9.12 -3.11
N ALA A 107 -2.25 7.96 -3.09
CA ALA A 107 -1.12 7.67 -3.97
C ALA A 107 -1.51 7.75 -5.45
N PHE A 108 -2.63 7.11 -5.83
CA PHE A 108 -3.13 7.10 -7.20
C PHE A 108 -3.42 8.50 -7.73
N THR A 109 -4.12 9.32 -6.94
CA THR A 109 -4.43 10.71 -7.30
C THR A 109 -3.15 11.54 -7.41
N SER A 110 -2.23 11.39 -6.46
CA SER A 110 -0.95 12.09 -6.45
C SER A 110 -0.10 11.83 -7.69
N TYR A 111 0.05 10.56 -8.09
CA TYR A 111 0.80 10.21 -9.31
C TYR A 111 0.11 10.67 -10.59
N SER A 112 -1.23 10.68 -10.60
CA SER A 112 -1.99 11.27 -11.72
C SER A 112 -1.65 12.76 -11.87
N PHE A 113 -1.55 13.50 -10.75
CA PHE A 113 -1.11 14.90 -10.76
C PHE A 113 0.36 15.07 -11.16
N THR A 114 1.27 14.17 -10.73
CA THR A 114 2.67 14.16 -11.18
C THR A 114 2.76 14.07 -12.71
N LEU A 115 2.00 13.16 -13.33
CA LEU A 115 1.98 13.03 -14.79
C LEU A 115 1.36 14.26 -15.48
N TYR A 116 0.27 14.79 -14.94
CA TYR A 116 -0.39 15.99 -15.47
C TYR A 116 0.55 17.21 -15.45
N THR A 117 1.22 17.45 -14.31
CA THR A 117 2.16 18.57 -14.17
C THR A 117 3.37 18.39 -15.06
N LEU A 118 3.92 17.17 -15.16
CA LEU A 118 5.06 16.88 -16.03
C LEU A 118 4.74 17.16 -17.51
N ARG A 119 3.51 16.86 -17.98
CA ARG A 119 3.04 17.19 -19.33
C ARG A 119 3.06 18.71 -19.60
N GLY A 120 2.70 19.53 -18.62
CA GLY A 120 2.69 20.99 -18.76
C GLY A 120 4.07 21.63 -18.98
N TYR A 121 5.15 20.85 -18.82
CA TYR A 121 6.52 21.31 -19.04
C TYR A 121 7.22 20.67 -20.26
N ARG A 122 6.48 19.94 -21.10
CA ARG A 122 6.95 19.47 -22.41
C ARG A 122 6.49 20.45 -23.47
#